data_AF-A0A349LJX1-F1
#
_entry.id   AF-A0A349LJX1-F1
#
_cell.length_a   1.000
_cell.length_b   1.000
_cell.length_c   1.000
_cell.angle_alpha   90.00
_cell.angle_beta   90.00
_cell.angle_gamma   90.00
#
_symmetry.space_group_name_H-M   'P 1'
#
loop_
_entity.id
_entity.type
_entity.pdbx_description
1 polymer ?
#
loop_
_entity_poly.entity_id
_entity_poly.type
_entity_poly.pdbx_seq_one_letter_code
_entity_poly.pdbx_strand_id
1 'polypeptide(L)'
;MDEAVGSEEPLHILRGKYHDYCSAQVADLLVYMSPEEIYTLAHSVLTEEANADDISYTEMVGIATEWLSRRVALPPFEVWVEDYRRHPQRYDEYLLGLWKREEHEG
;
A
#
# COMPACT_ATOMS: atom_id res chain seq x y z
N MET A 1 -9.09 19.80 -27.37
CA MET A 1 -9.62 18.51 -26.89
C MET A 1 -8.40 17.66 -26.68
N ASP A 2 -7.79 17.78 -25.51
CA ASP A 2 -6.54 17.10 -25.16
C ASP A 2 -6.80 15.59 -25.11
N GLU A 3 -6.24 14.87 -26.07
CA GLU A 3 -6.10 13.41 -25.98
C GLU A 3 -5.17 13.12 -24.80
N ALA A 4 -5.74 12.67 -23.70
CA ALA A 4 -4.99 12.04 -22.62
C ALA A 4 -4.27 10.82 -23.22
N VAL A 5 -3.01 11.02 -23.63
CA VAL A 5 -2.08 9.95 -23.98
C VAL A 5 -1.95 9.09 -22.74
N GLY A 6 -2.72 8.01 -22.70
CA GLY A 6 -2.66 7.10 -21.58
C GLY A 6 -1.28 6.49 -21.53
N SER A 7 -0.59 6.72 -20.41
CA SER A 7 0.81 6.41 -20.23
C SER A 7 1.20 5.07 -20.90
N GLU A 8 1.96 5.13 -22.00
CA GLU A 8 2.51 3.96 -22.74
C GLU A 8 3.65 3.27 -21.97
N GLU A 9 3.67 3.44 -20.64
CA GLU A 9 4.72 2.90 -19.80
C GLU A 9 4.80 1.36 -19.87
N PRO A 10 6.01 0.80 -19.82
CA PRO A 10 6.22 -0.65 -19.75
C PRO A 10 5.50 -1.28 -18.56
N LEU A 11 5.08 -2.54 -18.71
CA LEU A 11 4.34 -3.26 -17.67
C LEU A 11 5.11 -3.38 -16.35
N HIS A 12 6.44 -3.47 -16.36
CA HIS A 12 7.23 -3.57 -15.13
C HIS A 12 7.19 -2.23 -14.34
N ILE A 13 7.24 -1.08 -15.02
CA ILE A 13 7.06 0.24 -14.40
C ILE A 13 5.66 0.36 -13.80
N LEU A 14 4.63 -0.05 -14.56
CA LEU A 14 3.25 -0.02 -14.07
C LEU A 14 3.04 -0.92 -12.85
N ARG A 15 3.73 -2.08 -12.77
CA ARG A 15 3.71 -2.94 -11.59
C ARG A 15 4.36 -2.27 -10.38
N GLY A 16 5.50 -1.62 -10.56
CA GLY A 16 6.15 -0.84 -9.50
C GLY A 16 5.24 0.29 -9.00
N LYS A 17 4.65 1.06 -9.91
CA LYS A 17 3.68 2.12 -9.55
C LYS A 17 2.44 1.59 -8.83
N TYR A 18 1.91 0.45 -9.27
CA TYR A 18 0.79 -0.19 -8.58
C TYR A 18 1.18 -0.61 -7.15
N HIS A 19 2.41 -1.11 -6.96
CA HIS A 19 2.91 -1.43 -5.62
C HIS A 19 3.05 -0.18 -4.72
N ASP A 20 3.55 0.93 -5.27
CA ASP A 20 3.59 2.23 -4.58
C ASP A 20 2.18 2.67 -4.16
N TYR A 21 1.23 2.62 -5.10
CA TYR A 21 -0.16 2.96 -4.84
C TYR A 21 -0.75 2.11 -3.71
N CYS A 22 -0.62 0.78 -3.79
CA CYS A 22 -1.11 -0.13 -2.74
C CYS A 22 -0.49 0.18 -1.37
N SER A 23 0.81 0.45 -1.35
CA SER A 23 1.54 0.79 -0.12
C SER A 23 1.04 2.11 0.48
N ALA A 24 0.83 3.13 -0.36
CA ALA A 24 0.28 4.41 0.07
C ALA A 24 -1.14 4.28 0.64
N GLN A 25 -2.02 3.49 0.00
CA GLN A 25 -3.37 3.24 0.52
C GLN A 25 -3.37 2.58 1.89
N VAL A 26 -2.48 1.60 2.12
CA VAL A 26 -2.34 0.95 3.43
C VAL A 26 -1.78 1.92 4.46
N ALA A 27 -0.75 2.69 4.09
CA ALA A 27 -0.13 3.69 4.97
C ALA A 27 -1.13 4.78 5.39
N ASP A 28 -1.95 5.27 4.46
CA ASP A 28 -2.99 6.27 4.76
C ASP A 28 -3.97 5.74 5.82
N LEU A 29 -4.42 4.49 5.71
CA LEU A 29 -5.30 3.89 6.72
C LEU A 29 -4.61 3.72 8.06
N LEU A 30 -3.34 3.31 8.06
CA LEU A 30 -2.56 3.13 9.28
C LEU A 30 -2.36 4.45 10.03
N VAL A 31 -2.18 5.56 9.32
CA VAL A 31 -2.06 6.91 9.91
C VAL A 31 -3.32 7.33 10.67
N TYR A 32 -4.50 6.84 10.26
CA TYR A 32 -5.75 7.12 10.95
C TYR A 32 -5.99 6.21 12.17
N MET A 33 -5.19 5.16 12.37
CA MET A 33 -5.32 4.30 13.55
C MET A 33 -4.61 4.91 14.76
N SER A 34 -5.32 4.97 15.89
CA SER A 34 -4.70 5.35 17.16
C SER A 34 -3.78 4.25 17.70
N PRO A 35 -2.81 4.58 18.57
CA PRO A 35 -1.97 3.58 19.22
C PRO A 35 -2.79 2.50 19.96
N GLU A 36 -3.92 2.86 20.57
CA GLU A 36 -4.82 1.95 21.26
C GLU A 36 -5.54 0.99 20.30
N GLU A 37 -5.93 1.49 19.12
CA GLU A 37 -6.53 0.66 18.06
C GLU A 37 -5.51 -0.33 17.50
N ILE A 38 -4.26 0.12 17.28
CA ILE A 38 -3.15 -0.74 16.85
C ILE A 38 -2.86 -1.81 17.91
N TYR A 39 -2.81 -1.43 19.18
CA TYR A 39 -2.62 -2.37 20.30
C TYR A 39 -3.74 -3.41 20.32
N THR A 40 -5.01 -2.97 20.33
CA THR A 40 -6.17 -3.86 20.37
C THR A 40 -6.18 -4.82 19.18
N LEU A 41 -5.87 -4.31 17.99
CA LEU A 41 -5.80 -5.11 16.77
C LEU A 41 -4.71 -6.17 16.87
N ALA A 42 -3.49 -5.79 17.22
CA ALA A 42 -2.36 -6.71 17.32
C ALA A 42 -2.65 -7.85 18.31
N HIS A 43 -3.25 -7.52 19.46
CA HIS A 43 -3.64 -8.51 20.47
C HIS A 43 -4.79 -9.40 20.01
N SER A 44 -5.69 -8.91 19.15
CA SER A 44 -6.76 -9.74 18.57
C SER A 44 -6.25 -10.75 17.53
N VAL A 45 -5.13 -10.45 16.87
CA VAL A 45 -4.52 -11.31 15.84
C VAL A 45 -3.59 -12.35 16.47
N LEU A 46 -2.92 -11.99 17.56
CA LEU A 46 -2.07 -12.90 18.34
C LEU A 46 -2.95 -13.73 19.28
N THR A 47 -3.12 -15.02 18.98
CA THR A 47 -3.78 -15.97 19.89
C THR A 47 -3.02 -16.09 21.23
N GLU A 48 -3.73 -16.39 22.32
CA GLU A 48 -3.25 -16.42 23.73
C GLU A 48 -1.93 -17.17 24.01
N GLU A 49 -1.42 -18.00 23.08
CA GLU A 49 -0.12 -18.68 23.20
C GLU A 49 1.09 -17.81 22.81
N ALA A 50 0.89 -16.72 22.08
CA ALA A 50 1.91 -15.71 21.85
C ALA A 50 1.85 -14.71 23.02
N ASN A 51 2.96 -14.50 23.72
CA ASN A 51 3.06 -13.44 24.74
C ASN A 51 2.87 -12.08 24.07
N ALA A 52 1.61 -11.66 23.89
CA ALA A 52 1.26 -10.39 23.27
C ALA A 52 1.82 -9.19 24.07
N ASP A 53 2.13 -9.40 25.35
CA ASP A 53 2.82 -8.44 26.21
C ASP A 53 4.33 -8.29 25.92
N ASP A 54 4.94 -9.14 25.09
CA ASP A 54 6.39 -9.11 24.79
C ASP A 54 6.70 -8.55 23.39
N ILE A 55 5.68 -8.11 22.64
CA ILE A 55 5.89 -7.52 21.31
C ILE A 55 6.09 -6.00 21.43
N SER A 56 7.03 -5.48 20.64
CA SER A 56 7.26 -4.05 20.52
C SER A 56 6.15 -3.35 19.73
N TYR A 57 6.00 -2.03 19.94
CA TYR A 57 5.06 -1.23 19.14
C TYR A 57 5.34 -1.32 17.64
N THR A 58 6.60 -1.42 17.22
CA THR A 58 6.98 -1.61 15.81
C THR A 58 6.43 -2.93 15.25
N GLU A 59 6.48 -4.00 16.03
CA GLU A 59 5.90 -5.29 15.64
C GLU A 59 4.37 -5.21 15.58
N MET A 60 3.72 -4.51 16.51
CA MET A 60 2.27 -4.25 16.46
C MET A 60 1.88 -3.48 15.19
N VAL A 61 2.64 -2.45 14.82
CA VAL A 61 2.45 -1.69 13.57
C VAL A 61 2.61 -2.59 12.35
N GLY A 62 3.59 -3.50 12.37
CA GLY A 62 3.77 -4.52 11.32
C GLY A 62 2.56 -5.44 11.18
N ILE A 63 2.03 -5.93 12.31
CA ILE A 63 0.81 -6.74 12.34
C ILE A 63 -0.40 -5.95 11.80
N ALA A 64 -0.55 -4.69 12.22
CA ALA A 64 -1.64 -3.82 11.74
C ALA A 64 -1.54 -3.56 10.23
N THR A 65 -0.33 -3.31 9.73
CA THR A 65 -0.06 -3.11 8.30
C THR A 65 -0.44 -4.35 7.48
N GLU A 66 -0.04 -5.54 7.92
CA GLU A 66 -0.38 -6.80 7.25
C GLU A 66 -1.87 -7.14 7.36
N TRP A 67 -2.50 -6.81 8.48
CA TRP A 67 -3.94 -6.99 8.65
C TRP A 67 -4.74 -6.07 7.71
N LEU A 68 -4.30 -4.81 7.58
CA LEU A 68 -4.89 -3.83 6.67
C LEU A 68 -4.69 -4.26 5.22
N SER A 69 -3.48 -4.65 4.82
CA SER A 69 -3.17 -5.05 3.43
C SER A 69 -4.10 -6.14 2.89
N ARG A 70 -4.58 -7.05 3.76
CA ARG A 70 -5.52 -8.12 3.42
C ARG A 70 -6.99 -7.68 3.34
N ARG A 71 -7.32 -6.53 3.91
CA ARG A 71 -8.71 -6.02 4.04
C ARG A 71 -8.98 -4.78 3.20
N VAL A 72 -7.96 -4.04 2.80
CA VAL A 72 -8.15 -2.95 1.84
C VAL A 72 -8.66 -3.55 0.53
N ALA A 73 -9.81 -3.08 0.09
CA ALA A 73 -10.37 -3.43 -1.21
C ALA A 73 -9.59 -2.68 -2.31
N LEU A 74 -8.37 -3.13 -2.57
CA LEU A 74 -7.53 -2.59 -3.64
C LEU A 74 -8.04 -3.10 -4.99
N PRO A 75 -8.11 -2.24 -6.02
CA PRO A 75 -8.48 -2.68 -7.37
C PRO A 75 -7.47 -3.69 -7.89
N PRO A 76 -7.88 -4.74 -8.62
CA PRO A 76 -6.94 -5.62 -9.32
C PRO A 76 -6.02 -4.81 -10.24
N PHE A 77 -4.80 -5.30 -10.45
CA PHE A 77 -3.77 -4.61 -11.24
C PHE A 77 -4.28 -4.15 -12.61
N GLU A 78 -5.01 -5.01 -13.33
CA GLU A 78 -5.52 -4.71 -14.67
C GLU A 78 -6.53 -3.56 -14.65
N VAL A 79 -7.42 -3.54 -13.65
CA VAL A 79 -8.42 -2.48 -13.46
C VAL A 79 -7.74 -1.16 -13.11
N TRP A 80 -6.75 -1.21 -12.21
CA TRP A 80 -5.95 -0.05 -11.83
C TRP A 80 -5.18 0.52 -13.02
N VAL A 81 -4.54 -0.32 -13.84
CA VAL A 81 -3.79 0.11 -15.04
C VAL A 81 -4.71 0.80 -16.04
N GLU A 82 -5.90 0.25 -16.25
CA GLU A 82 -6.88 0.82 -17.17
C GLU A 82 -7.29 2.23 -16.76
N ASP A 83 -7.52 2.45 -15.46
CA ASP A 83 -7.89 3.76 -14.91
C ASP A 83 -6.68 4.72 -14.84
N TYR A 84 -5.53 4.24 -14.38
CA TYR A 84 -4.28 5.00 -14.32
C TYR A 84 -3.91 5.57 -15.69
N ARG A 85 -4.02 4.77 -16.75
CA ARG A 85 -3.75 5.24 -18.11
C ARG A 85 -4.71 6.35 -18.51
N ARG A 86 -5.99 6.27 -18.16
CA ARG A 86 -6.95 7.33 -18.51
C ARG A 86 -6.74 8.61 -17.71
N HIS A 87 -6.32 8.47 -16.45
CA HIS A 87 -6.30 9.56 -15.48
C HIS A 87 -5.06 9.53 -14.58
N PRO A 88 -3.84 9.63 -15.14
CA PRO A 88 -2.61 9.46 -14.36
C PRO A 88 -2.48 10.48 -13.22
N GLN A 89 -2.99 11.71 -13.42
CA GLN A 89 -2.93 12.79 -12.43
C GLN A 89 -3.68 12.48 -11.13
N ARG A 90 -4.66 11.57 -11.16
CA ARG A 90 -5.39 11.12 -9.95
C ARG A 90 -4.53 10.27 -9.03
N TYR A 91 -3.45 9.70 -9.54
CA TYR A 91 -2.62 8.74 -8.82
C TYR A 91 -1.27 9.32 -8.39
N ASP A 92 -0.83 10.41 -9.03
CA ASP A 92 0.49 11.01 -8.81
C ASP A 92 0.79 11.32 -7.33
N GLU A 93 -0.21 11.71 -6.54
CA GLU A 93 -0.05 11.99 -5.10
C GLU A 93 0.27 10.73 -4.26
N TYR A 94 -0.14 9.56 -4.75
CA TYR A 94 0.08 8.27 -4.08
C TYR A 94 1.35 7.55 -4.58
N LEU A 95 1.98 8.05 -5.64
CA LEU A 95 3.19 7.45 -6.21
C LEU A 95 4.44 8.01 -5.52
N LEU A 96 4.89 7.30 -4.48
CA LEU A 96 6.06 7.66 -3.68
C LEU A 96 7.40 7.57 -4.44
N GLY A 97 7.40 6.94 -5.62
CA GLY A 97 8.57 6.82 -6.48
C GLY A 97 9.54 5.73 -6.03
N LEU A 98 9.09 4.73 -5.26
CA LEU A 98 9.95 3.62 -4.83
C LEU A 98 10.34 2.75 -6.02
N TRP A 99 9.44 2.59 -7.01
CA TRP A 99 9.72 1.90 -8.28
C TRP A 99 10.89 2.48 -9.06
N LYS A 100 11.22 3.77 -8.90
CA LYS A 100 12.36 4.41 -9.57
C LYS A 100 13.70 3.95 -9.02
N ARG A 101 13.71 3.41 -7.79
CA ARG A 101 14.94 2.98 -7.10
C ARG A 101 15.39 1.60 -7.54
N GLU A 102 14.46 0.75 -7.98
CA GLU A 102 14.77 -0.59 -8.51
C GLU A 102 15.54 -0.54 -9.83
N GLU A 103 15.51 0.58 -10.57
CA GLU A 103 16.29 0.75 -11.82
C GLU A 103 17.77 1.10 -11.59
N HIS A 104 18.16 1.49 -10.37
CA HIS A 104 19.53 1.86 -10.04
C HIS A 104 20.36 0.75 -9.38
N GLU A 105 19.74 -0.39 -9.06
CA GLU A 105 20.40 -1.60 -8.56
C GLU A 105 20.32 -2.70 -9.63
N GLY A 106 21.08 -2.51 -10.73
CA GLY A 106 21.26 -3.48 -11.81
C GLY A 106 22.72 -3.65 -12.18
#